data_AF-A0A6N7FMK2-F1
#
_entry.id   AF-A0A6N7FMK2-F1
#
_cell.length_a   1.000
_cell.length_b   1.000
_cell.length_c   1.000
_cell.angle_alpha   90.00
_cell.angle_beta   90.00
_cell.angle_gamma   90.00
#
_symmetry.space_group_name_H-M   'P 1'
#
loop_
_entity.id
_entity.type
_entity.pdbx_description
1 polymer ?
#
loop_
_entity_poly.entity_id
_entity_poly.type
_entity_poly.pdbx_seq_one_letter_code
_entity_poly.pdbx_strand_id
1 'polypeptide(L)'
;MPTELSSRPSPTAAAAGPDGRRKRPTSPLGTLRQHDTELRQIVLRVRSWGLQQGRGCATDGLTVVVGLALAGARAGRISPKRWTVDRVDSLLSGAAATWCAAQGAELPATLGEALLLWLDFLDAHGALSPGSDRVDELRAAAARRRGRARAASRRRHPAGRGSA
;
A
#
# COMPACT_ATOMS: atom_id res chain seq x y z
N MET A 1 44.77 42.92 40.60
CA MET A 1 44.72 42.80 39.12
C MET A 1 44.44 41.34 38.79
N PRO A 2 43.54 41.07 37.83
CA PRO A 2 42.60 39.93 37.79
C PRO A 2 43.28 38.63 37.33
N THR A 3 42.72 37.43 37.50
CA THR A 3 41.74 36.84 36.55
C THR A 3 41.07 35.58 37.11
N GLU A 4 39.78 35.53 36.81
CA GLU A 4 38.77 34.48 36.86
C GLU A 4 39.13 33.02 36.47
N LEU A 5 38.11 32.16 36.72
CA LEU A 5 37.76 30.88 36.09
C LEU A 5 38.47 29.66 36.70
N SER A 6 37.80 28.56 37.06
CA SER A 6 36.65 27.95 36.40
C SER A 6 36.06 26.88 37.32
N SER A 7 34.86 27.12 37.88
CA SER A 7 34.05 26.05 38.46
C SER A 7 33.42 25.26 37.32
N ARG A 8 33.86 24.02 37.12
CA ARG A 8 33.16 23.04 36.26
C ARG A 8 32.46 22.02 37.16
N PRO A 9 31.11 21.98 37.20
CA PRO A 9 30.43 20.80 37.69
C PRO A 9 30.57 19.67 36.66
N SER A 10 31.02 18.51 37.12
CA SER A 10 31.03 17.26 36.37
C SER A 10 29.62 16.95 35.86
N PRO A 11 29.41 16.69 34.55
CA PRO A 11 28.16 16.14 34.10
C PRO A 11 28.09 14.68 34.55
N THR A 12 27.24 14.43 35.55
CA THR A 12 26.69 13.12 35.84
C THR A 12 26.22 12.50 34.53
N ALA A 13 26.87 11.40 34.15
CA ALA A 13 26.44 10.58 33.03
C ALA A 13 25.03 10.06 33.32
N ALA A 14 24.03 10.77 32.79
CA ALA A 14 22.67 10.29 32.71
C ALA A 14 22.72 9.01 31.87
N ALA A 15 22.38 7.89 32.50
CA ALA A 15 22.24 6.61 31.86
C ALA A 15 21.32 6.76 30.65
N ALA A 16 21.91 6.69 29.46
CA ALA A 16 21.19 6.52 28.21
C ALA A 16 20.53 5.13 28.26
N GLY A 17 19.26 5.09 28.67
CA GLY A 17 18.44 3.89 28.53
C GLY A 17 18.38 3.50 27.05
N PRO A 18 18.77 2.27 26.67
CA PRO A 18 18.68 1.84 25.30
C PRO A 18 17.21 1.62 24.91
N ASP A 19 16.90 1.97 23.66
CA ASP A 19 15.70 1.61 22.92
C ASP A 19 14.39 2.35 23.24
N GLY A 20 14.44 3.67 23.10
CA GLY A 20 13.32 4.47 22.62
C GLY A 20 12.95 4.16 21.16
N ARG A 21 12.64 2.90 20.82
CA ARG A 21 11.93 2.58 19.56
C ARG A 21 10.58 3.28 19.62
N ARG A 22 10.52 4.51 19.11
CA ARG A 22 9.26 5.20 18.84
C ARG A 22 8.44 4.24 17.99
N LYS A 23 7.42 3.60 18.59
CA LYS A 23 6.45 2.80 17.85
C LYS A 23 5.82 3.78 16.86
N ARG A 24 6.25 3.71 15.60
CA ARG A 24 5.64 4.50 14.52
C ARG A 24 4.13 4.26 14.62
N PRO A 25 3.30 5.31 14.61
CA PRO A 25 1.86 5.11 14.60
C PRO A 25 1.53 4.15 13.47
N THR A 26 0.99 2.99 13.83
CA THR A 26 0.60 1.97 12.87
C THR A 26 -0.59 2.53 12.10
N SER A 27 -0.50 2.63 10.78
CA SER A 27 -1.68 2.98 9.96
C SER A 27 -2.80 1.97 10.22
N PRO A 28 -4.09 2.33 10.06
CA PRO A 28 -5.19 1.39 10.24
C PRO A 28 -5.01 0.10 9.43
N LEU A 29 -4.48 0.21 8.20
CA LEU A 29 -4.09 -0.93 7.35
C LEU A 29 -2.93 -1.74 7.94
N GLY A 30 -1.98 -1.08 8.60
CA GLY A 30 -0.92 -1.75 9.35
C GLY A 30 -1.43 -2.53 10.55
N THR A 31 -2.41 -1.99 11.28
CA THR A 31 -3.07 -2.69 12.39
C THR A 31 -3.84 -3.90 11.87
N LEU A 32 -4.59 -3.74 10.77
CA LEU A 32 -5.29 -4.85 10.12
C LEU A 32 -4.34 -6.00 9.75
N ARG A 33 -3.18 -5.69 9.13
CA ARG A 33 -2.15 -6.71 8.85
C ARG A 33 -1.56 -7.36 10.10
N GLN A 34 -1.54 -6.68 11.24
CA GLN A 34 -1.03 -7.29 12.47
C GLN A 34 -1.99 -8.34 13.01
N HIS A 35 -3.30 -8.13 12.83
CA HIS A 35 -4.34 -9.05 13.31
C HIS A 35 -4.70 -10.15 12.29
N ASP A 36 -4.47 -9.95 11.00
CA ASP A 36 -4.72 -10.95 9.95
C ASP A 36 -3.41 -11.56 9.44
N THR A 37 -3.05 -12.72 9.99
CA THR A 37 -1.82 -13.45 9.66
C THR A 37 -1.76 -13.86 8.18
N GLU A 38 -2.88 -14.28 7.59
CA GLU A 38 -2.95 -14.70 6.19
C GLU A 38 -2.66 -13.51 5.27
N LEU A 39 -3.37 -12.41 5.49
CA LEU A 39 -3.17 -11.15 4.76
C LEU A 39 -1.71 -10.70 4.86
N ARG A 40 -1.14 -10.70 6.06
CA ARG A 40 0.25 -10.33 6.29
C ARG A 40 1.23 -11.17 5.49
N GLN A 41 1.08 -12.49 5.53
CA GLN A 41 2.00 -13.39 4.84
C GLN A 41 1.95 -13.21 3.32
N ILE A 42 0.75 -13.07 2.76
CA ILE A 42 0.60 -12.83 1.32
C ILE A 42 1.23 -11.48 0.93
N VAL A 43 0.92 -10.40 1.66
CA VAL A 43 1.49 -9.07 1.40
C VAL A 43 3.01 -9.08 1.46
N LEU A 44 3.60 -9.74 2.47
CA LEU A 44 5.05 -9.85 2.60
C LEU A 44 5.67 -10.66 1.45
N ARG A 45 5.04 -11.76 1.04
CA ARG A 45 5.49 -12.58 -0.09
C ARG A 45 5.49 -11.80 -1.40
N VAL A 46 4.39 -11.11 -1.70
CA VAL A 46 4.26 -10.29 -2.92
C VAL A 46 5.27 -9.15 -2.92
N ARG A 47 5.45 -8.49 -1.77
CA ARG A 47 6.43 -7.40 -1.63
C ARG A 47 7.87 -7.90 -1.79
N SER A 48 8.21 -9.03 -1.18
CA SER A 48 9.53 -9.65 -1.30
C SER A 48 9.83 -10.01 -2.75
N TRP A 49 8.88 -10.66 -3.42
CA TRP A 49 9.00 -10.97 -4.84
C TRP A 49 9.15 -9.69 -5.68
N GLY A 50 8.34 -8.66 -5.45
CA GLY A 50 8.44 -7.39 -6.17
C GLY A 50 9.81 -6.72 -6.02
N LEU A 51 10.38 -6.74 -4.82
CA LEU A 51 11.73 -6.23 -4.57
C LEU A 51 12.81 -7.01 -5.35
N GLN A 52 12.69 -8.34 -5.45
CA GLN A 52 13.59 -9.16 -6.27
C GLN A 52 13.50 -8.81 -7.76
N GLN A 53 12.33 -8.34 -8.23
CA GLN A 53 12.12 -7.83 -9.59
C GLN A 53 12.49 -6.35 -9.75
N GLY A 54 13.12 -5.70 -8.75
CA GLY A 54 13.47 -4.28 -8.79
C GLY A 54 12.27 -3.33 -8.66
N ARG A 55 11.11 -3.83 -8.21
CA ARG A 55 9.85 -3.08 -8.12
C ARG A 55 9.42 -2.91 -6.67
N GLY A 56 9.79 -1.77 -6.09
CA GLY A 56 9.26 -1.35 -4.79
C GLY A 56 7.78 -1.00 -4.88
N CYS A 57 6.97 -1.49 -3.93
CA CYS A 57 5.56 -1.11 -3.79
C CYS A 57 5.22 -0.86 -2.32
N ALA A 58 4.40 0.17 -2.07
CA ALA A 58 3.95 0.48 -0.73
C ALA A 58 3.02 -0.62 -0.19
N THR A 59 3.31 -1.06 1.03
CA THR A 59 2.60 -2.17 1.70
C THR A 59 1.11 -1.92 1.84
N ASP A 60 0.70 -0.67 2.07
CA ASP A 60 -0.71 -0.31 2.26
C ASP A 60 -1.54 -0.54 0.99
N GLY A 61 -1.01 -0.20 -0.19
CA GLY A 61 -1.68 -0.51 -1.45
C GLY A 61 -1.87 -2.02 -1.66
N LEU A 62 -0.84 -2.83 -1.39
CA LEU A 62 -0.92 -4.29 -1.46
C LEU A 62 -1.93 -4.86 -0.46
N THR A 63 -2.04 -4.25 0.71
CA THR A 63 -2.97 -4.67 1.76
C THR A 63 -4.41 -4.49 1.33
N VAL A 64 -4.73 -3.38 0.64
CA VAL A 64 -6.07 -3.15 0.10
C VAL A 64 -6.41 -4.18 -0.98
N VAL A 65 -5.50 -4.40 -1.94
CA VAL A 65 -5.72 -5.35 -3.04
C VAL A 65 -5.93 -6.78 -2.52
N VAL A 66 -5.01 -7.25 -1.67
CA VAL A 66 -5.07 -8.60 -1.10
C VAL A 66 -6.23 -8.72 -0.11
N GLY A 67 -6.47 -7.70 0.71
CA GLY A 67 -7.57 -7.68 1.68
C GLY A 67 -8.95 -7.80 1.03
N LEU A 68 -9.19 -7.06 -0.07
CA LEU A 68 -10.41 -7.21 -0.88
C LEU A 68 -10.52 -8.59 -1.51
N ALA A 69 -9.42 -9.14 -2.01
CA ALA A 69 -9.40 -10.47 -2.62
C ALA A 69 -9.79 -11.54 -1.61
N LEU A 70 -9.20 -11.50 -0.41
CA LEU A 70 -9.51 -12.41 0.70
C LEU A 70 -10.92 -12.18 1.26
N ALA A 71 -11.37 -10.94 1.42
CA ALA A 71 -12.71 -10.65 1.91
C ALA A 71 -13.79 -11.22 0.98
N GLY A 72 -13.62 -11.10 -0.34
CA GLY A 72 -14.51 -11.71 -1.33
C GLY A 72 -14.51 -13.24 -1.28
N ALA A 73 -13.36 -13.85 -1.00
CA ALA A 73 -13.21 -15.29 -0.84
C ALA A 73 -13.86 -15.82 0.43
N ARG A 74 -13.62 -15.14 1.57
CA ARG A 74 -14.23 -15.46 2.88
C ARG A 74 -15.74 -15.31 2.87
N ALA A 75 -16.26 -14.38 2.07
CA ALA A 75 -17.69 -14.22 1.84
C ALA A 75 -18.29 -15.23 0.83
N GLY A 76 -17.49 -16.20 0.34
CA GLY A 76 -17.94 -17.23 -0.60
C GLY A 76 -18.30 -16.73 -2.00
N ARG A 77 -17.95 -15.48 -2.36
CA ARG A 77 -18.40 -14.86 -3.61
C ARG A 77 -17.49 -15.19 -4.77
N ILE A 78 -16.18 -15.02 -4.59
CA ILE A 78 -15.18 -15.16 -5.65
C ILE A 78 -13.85 -15.62 -5.06
N SER A 79 -13.17 -16.56 -5.73
CA SER A 79 -11.78 -16.96 -5.42
C SER A 79 -10.85 -15.72 -5.33
N PRO A 80 -9.88 -15.69 -4.39
CA PRO A 80 -8.94 -14.56 -4.27
C PRO A 80 -7.98 -14.48 -5.47
N LYS A 81 -7.89 -15.58 -6.24
CA LYS A 81 -7.04 -15.76 -7.42
C LYS A 81 -7.77 -15.59 -8.75
N ARG A 82 -9.09 -15.41 -8.75
CA ARG A 82 -9.89 -15.20 -9.98
C ARG A 82 -9.99 -13.71 -10.29
N TRP A 83 -9.38 -13.25 -11.38
CA TRP A 83 -9.36 -11.83 -11.75
C TRP A 83 -9.93 -11.61 -13.14
N THR A 84 -10.89 -10.72 -13.25
CA THR A 84 -11.46 -10.27 -14.52
C THR A 84 -11.26 -8.76 -14.68
N VAL A 85 -11.37 -8.25 -15.91
CA VAL A 85 -11.36 -6.82 -16.22
C VAL A 85 -12.43 -6.09 -15.41
N ASP A 86 -13.64 -6.65 -15.32
CA ASP A 86 -14.71 -6.09 -14.50
C ASP A 86 -14.35 -6.01 -13.02
N ARG A 87 -13.65 -7.02 -12.48
CA ARG A 87 -13.20 -7.02 -11.09
C ARG A 87 -12.13 -5.97 -10.85
N VAL A 88 -11.19 -5.82 -11.79
CA VAL A 88 -10.17 -4.76 -11.77
C VAL A 88 -10.85 -3.40 -11.79
N ASP A 89 -11.79 -3.19 -12.70
CA ASP A 89 -12.50 -1.93 -12.85
C ASP A 89 -13.34 -1.60 -11.61
N SER A 90 -14.10 -2.57 -11.08
CA SER A 90 -14.90 -2.43 -9.86
C SER A 90 -14.05 -2.08 -8.63
N LEU A 91 -12.89 -2.74 -8.49
CA LEU A 91 -11.93 -2.45 -7.43
C LEU A 91 -11.46 -1.00 -7.50
N LEU A 92 -11.02 -0.56 -8.69
CA LEU A 92 -10.45 0.77 -8.91
C LEU A 92 -11.51 1.88 -8.95
N SER A 93 -12.77 1.57 -9.25
CA SER A 93 -13.84 2.56 -9.34
C SER A 93 -14.51 2.86 -8.00
N GLY A 94 -14.45 1.96 -7.02
CA GLY A 94 -15.10 2.22 -5.74
C GLY A 94 -14.90 1.17 -4.66
N ALA A 95 -14.81 -0.12 -4.98
CA ALA A 95 -14.79 -1.15 -3.94
C ALA A 95 -13.58 -0.98 -2.99
N ALA A 96 -12.44 -0.53 -3.50
CA ALA A 96 -11.29 -0.21 -2.66
C ALA A 96 -11.52 0.97 -1.73
N ALA A 97 -12.18 2.04 -2.19
CA ALA A 97 -12.51 3.19 -1.36
C ALA A 97 -13.50 2.81 -0.25
N THR A 98 -14.56 2.08 -0.60
CA THR A 98 -15.57 1.59 0.36
C THR A 98 -14.94 0.66 1.40
N TRP A 99 -14.07 -0.25 0.98
CA TRP A 99 -13.39 -1.15 1.90
C TRP A 99 -12.42 -0.41 2.81
N CYS A 100 -11.62 0.53 2.30
CA CYS A 100 -10.74 1.35 3.14
C CYS A 100 -11.53 2.14 4.18
N ALA A 101 -12.63 2.78 3.78
CA ALA A 101 -13.50 3.51 4.71
C ALA A 101 -14.05 2.62 5.82
N ALA A 102 -14.46 1.38 5.50
CA ALA A 102 -14.92 0.41 6.50
C ALA A 102 -13.81 -0.02 7.48
N GLN A 103 -12.54 0.10 7.09
CA GLN A 103 -11.37 -0.14 7.97
C GLN A 103 -10.87 1.14 8.66
N GLY A 104 -11.56 2.28 8.50
CA GLY A 104 -11.10 3.58 9.00
C GLY A 104 -9.81 4.07 8.34
N ALA A 105 -9.53 3.64 7.11
CA ALA A 105 -8.31 3.95 6.36
C ALA A 105 -8.58 4.87 5.16
N GLU A 106 -7.60 5.68 4.80
CA GLU A 106 -7.59 6.39 3.52
C GLU A 106 -7.20 5.47 2.36
N LEU A 107 -7.70 5.77 1.16
CA LEU A 107 -7.36 5.03 -0.04
C LEU A 107 -5.90 5.29 -0.44
N PRO A 108 -5.03 4.27 -0.52
CA PRO A 108 -3.63 4.48 -0.88
C PRO A 108 -3.47 4.97 -2.33
N ALA A 109 -2.70 6.04 -2.54
CA ALA A 109 -2.39 6.55 -3.89
C ALA A 109 -1.65 5.52 -4.78
N THR A 110 -0.99 4.54 -4.16
CA THR A 110 -0.24 3.46 -4.83
C THR A 110 -1.10 2.25 -5.21
N LEU A 111 -2.44 2.34 -5.07
CA LEU A 111 -3.34 1.21 -5.32
C LEU A 111 -3.16 0.58 -6.70
N GLY A 112 -3.06 1.40 -7.75
CA GLY A 112 -2.88 0.90 -9.12
C GLY A 112 -1.54 0.18 -9.32
N GLU A 113 -0.47 0.65 -8.67
CA GLU A 113 0.85 0.01 -8.73
C GLU A 113 0.85 -1.32 -7.96
N ALA A 114 0.19 -1.34 -6.81
CA ALA A 114 -0.01 -2.55 -6.01
C ALA A 114 -0.84 -3.60 -6.75
N LEU A 115 -1.90 -3.18 -7.45
CA LEU A 115 -2.72 -4.09 -8.25
C LEU A 115 -1.92 -4.70 -9.40
N LEU A 116 -1.15 -3.90 -10.13
CA LEU A 116 -0.26 -4.42 -11.18
C LEU A 116 0.75 -5.42 -10.62
N LEU A 117 1.40 -5.08 -9.50
CA LEU A 117 2.37 -5.99 -8.87
C LEU A 117 1.72 -7.30 -8.41
N TRP A 118 0.50 -7.23 -7.88
CA TRP A 118 -0.27 -8.41 -7.48
C TRP A 118 -0.63 -9.31 -8.68
N LEU A 119 -1.09 -8.71 -9.78
CA LEU A 119 -1.42 -9.46 -11.00
C LEU A 119 -0.17 -10.12 -11.61
N ASP A 120 0.94 -9.39 -11.68
CA ASP A 120 2.21 -9.93 -12.17
C ASP A 120 2.72 -11.05 -11.26
N PHE A 121 2.54 -10.91 -9.94
CA PHE A 121 2.89 -11.95 -8.99
C PHE A 121 2.06 -13.22 -9.22
N LEU A 122 0.74 -13.10 -9.42
CA LEU A 122 -0.12 -14.26 -9.67
C LEU A 122 0.23 -14.95 -10.99
N ASP A 123 0.47 -14.17 -12.04
CA ASP A 123 0.86 -14.65 -13.37
C ASP A 123 2.19 -15.41 -13.32
N ALA A 124 3.24 -14.82 -12.73
CA ALA A 124 4.56 -15.41 -12.63
C ALA A 124 4.59 -16.74 -11.84
N HIS A 125 3.62 -16.96 -10.95
CA HIS A 125 3.50 -18.19 -10.16
C HIS A 125 2.43 -19.15 -10.71
N GLY A 126 1.85 -18.89 -11.89
CA GLY A 126 0.76 -19.70 -12.45
C GLY A 126 -0.46 -19.79 -11.53
N ALA A 127 -0.66 -18.77 -10.69
CA ALA A 127 -1.63 -18.79 -9.60
C ALA A 127 -2.98 -18.16 -9.96
N LEU A 128 -3.14 -17.63 -11.18
CA LEU A 128 -4.44 -17.18 -11.68
C LEU A 128 -5.40 -18.37 -11.80
N SER A 129 -6.58 -18.25 -11.21
CA SER A 129 -7.59 -19.32 -11.28
C SER A 129 -8.24 -19.39 -12.67
N PRO A 130 -8.76 -20.57 -13.09
CA PRO A 130 -9.62 -20.68 -14.26
C PRO A 130 -10.76 -19.65 -14.26
N GLY A 131 -11.08 -19.14 -15.44
CA GLY A 131 -12.06 -18.07 -15.62
C GLY A 131 -11.56 -16.69 -15.21
N SER A 132 -10.26 -16.50 -15.03
CA SER A 132 -9.62 -15.18 -15.06
C SER A 132 -9.43 -14.74 -16.50
N ASP A 133 -9.46 -13.43 -16.76
CA ASP A 133 -9.10 -12.88 -18.05
C ASP A 133 -7.58 -12.96 -18.26
N ARG A 134 -7.14 -12.74 -19.51
CA ARG A 134 -5.71 -12.79 -19.84
C ARG A 134 -4.96 -11.72 -19.06
N VAL A 135 -3.76 -12.06 -18.56
CA VAL A 135 -2.98 -11.14 -17.73
C VAL A 135 -2.72 -9.79 -18.43
N ASP A 136 -2.53 -9.77 -19.75
CA ASP A 136 -2.30 -8.53 -20.51
C ASP A 136 -3.54 -7.64 -20.56
N GLU A 137 -4.75 -8.22 -20.59
CA GLU A 137 -6.01 -7.48 -20.52
C GLU A 137 -6.21 -6.88 -19.13
N LEU A 138 -5.89 -7.65 -18.08
CA LEU A 138 -5.94 -7.18 -16.69
C LEU A 138 -4.94 -6.03 -16.44
N ARG A 139 -3.71 -6.16 -16.96
CA ARG A 139 -2.68 -5.10 -16.92
C ARG A 139 -3.16 -3.84 -17.63
N ALA A 140 -3.72 -3.99 -18.83
CA ALA A 140 -4.25 -2.87 -19.59
C ALA A 140 -5.38 -2.15 -18.84
N ALA A 141 -6.30 -2.90 -18.23
CA ALA A 141 -7.38 -2.34 -17.41
C ALA A 141 -6.84 -1.52 -16.21
N ALA A 142 -5.91 -2.09 -15.45
CA ALA A 142 -5.29 -1.41 -14.31
C ALA A 142 -4.51 -0.14 -14.74
N ALA A 143 -3.78 -0.21 -15.87
CA ALA A 143 -3.02 0.92 -16.40
C ALA A 143 -3.92 2.08 -16.89
N ARG A 144 -5.02 1.78 -17.61
CA ARG A 144 -5.98 2.79 -18.10
C ARG A 144 -6.52 3.65 -16.97
N ARG A 145 -6.87 3.04 -15.83
CA ARG A 145 -7.40 3.77 -14.66
C ARG A 145 -6.34 4.57 -13.90
N ARG A 146 -5.12 4.05 -13.78
CA ARG A 146 -3.97 4.82 -13.25
C ARG A 146 -3.74 6.09 -14.07
N GLY A 147 -3.81 5.99 -15.40
CA GLY A 147 -3.69 7.14 -16.31
C GLY A 147 -4.79 8.20 -16.09
N ARG A 148 -6.06 7.77 -15.98
CA ARG A 148 -7.19 8.68 -15.72
C ARG A 148 -7.10 9.38 -14.37
N ALA A 149 -6.73 8.66 -13.30
CA ALA A 149 -6.58 9.26 -11.97
C ALA A 149 -5.48 10.33 -11.95
N ARG A 150 -4.34 10.05 -12.59
CA ARG A 150 -3.24 11.02 -12.76
C ARG A 150 -3.66 12.25 -13.57
N ALA A 151 -4.39 12.05 -14.68
CA ALA A 151 -4.89 13.14 -15.50
C ALA A 151 -5.91 14.03 -14.74
N ALA A 152 -6.81 13.43 -13.97
CA ALA A 152 -7.79 14.16 -13.16
C ALA A 152 -7.13 14.96 -12.02
N SER A 153 -6.12 14.39 -11.35
CA SER A 153 -5.34 15.09 -10.32
C SER A 153 -4.61 16.32 -10.90
N ARG A 154 -4.02 16.21 -12.10
CA ARG A 154 -3.39 17.36 -12.79
C ARG A 154 -4.39 18.46 -13.13
N ARG A 155 -5.63 18.12 -13.52
CA ARG A 155 -6.68 19.12 -13.81
C ARG A 155 -7.17 19.87 -12.57
N ARG A 156 -7.08 19.27 -11.37
CA ARG A 156 -7.45 19.93 -10.10
C ARG A 156 -6.38 20.91 -9.59
N HIS A 157 -5.19 20.92 -10.21
CA HIS A 157 -4.19 21.96 -10.04
C HIS A 157 -4.11 22.82 -11.30
N PRO A 158 -5.09 23.70 -11.57
CA PRO A 158 -4.79 24.84 -12.41
C PRO A 158 -3.71 25.63 -11.67
N ALA A 159 -2.58 25.85 -12.33
CA ALA A 159 -1.53 26.71 -11.82
C ALA A 159 -2.16 28.04 -11.39
N GLY A 160 -2.11 28.34 -10.10
CA GLY A 160 -2.30 29.70 -9.61
C GLY A 160 -1.17 30.57 -10.16
N ARG A 161 -1.37 31.13 -11.35
CA ARG A 161 -0.58 32.16 -12.00
C ARG A 161 -1.55 32.94 -12.88
N GLY A 162 -1.78 34.23 -12.69
CA GLY A 162 -1.29 35.13 -11.68
C GLY A 162 -2.25 36.29 -11.55
N SER A 163 -2.27 36.90 -10.37
CA SER A 163 -2.73 38.27 -10.24
C SER A 163 -1.69 39.16 -10.91
N ALA A 164 -2.13 39.86 -11.95
CA ALA A 164 -1.58 41.13 -12.38
C ALA A 164 -2.71 42.15 -12.25
#